data_AF-A0A8T1YCR7-F1
#
_entry.id   AF-A0A8T1YCR7-F1
#
_cell.length_a   1.000
_cell.length_b   1.000
_cell.length_c   1.000
_cell.angle_alpha   90.00
_cell.angle_beta   90.00
_cell.angle_gamma   90.00
#
_symmetry.space_group_name_H-M   'P 1'
#
loop_
_entity.id
_entity.type
_entity.pdbx_description
1 polymer ?
#
loop_
_entity_poly.entity_id
_entity_poly.type
_entity_poly.pdbx_seq_one_letter_code
_entity_poly.pdbx_strand_id
1 'polypeptide(L)'
;MTNTNVSATETVFHESPSLLHLWWMNSNVRYDIVMNSFIIILNIAAILYMKFNKIIPSNDVIASLAFFSLFYFIFGLTSCLMWISGIKDSSVCKDAYIIGRICHNIGFVIFLHLLYCISTRLALFVGLHFGLPCWLWYANAMFGPTLCKEMEALRDWWKFVSQPRLVAVKFN
;
A
#
# COMPACT_ATOMS: atom_id res chain seq x y z
N MET A 1 -15.39 -38.48 -57.29
CA MET A 1 -15.87 -37.74 -56.10
C MET A 1 -14.67 -37.44 -55.24
N THR A 2 -14.19 -36.20 -55.28
CA THR A 2 -13.02 -35.73 -54.54
C THR A 2 -13.53 -34.92 -53.36
N ASN A 3 -13.40 -35.45 -52.14
CA ASN A 3 -13.81 -34.75 -50.93
C ASN A 3 -12.69 -33.78 -50.53
N THR A 4 -12.89 -32.49 -50.77
CA THR A 4 -12.08 -31.40 -50.24
C THR A 4 -12.43 -31.22 -48.75
N ASN A 5 -11.54 -31.67 -47.87
CA ASN A 5 -11.59 -31.30 -46.46
C ASN A 5 -11.19 -29.82 -46.32
N VAL A 6 -12.19 -28.95 -46.20
CA VAL A 6 -12.00 -27.55 -45.81
C VAL A 6 -11.63 -27.54 -44.33
N SER A 7 -10.34 -27.35 -44.05
CA SER A 7 -9.85 -27.11 -42.70
C SER A 7 -10.42 -25.78 -42.22
N ALA A 8 -11.32 -25.82 -41.24
CA ALA A 8 -11.81 -24.63 -40.56
C ALA A 8 -10.63 -23.98 -39.81
N THR A 9 -10.14 -22.85 -40.31
CA THR A 9 -9.23 -21.99 -39.57
C THR A 9 -10.04 -21.36 -38.44
N GLU A 10 -10.06 -21.99 -37.28
CA GLU A 10 -10.58 -21.38 -36.05
C GLU A 10 -9.70 -20.17 -35.74
N THR A 11 -10.15 -18.99 -36.15
CA THR A 11 -9.67 -17.73 -35.60
C THR A 11 -10.03 -17.72 -34.12
N VAL A 12 -9.08 -18.14 -33.28
CA VAL A 12 -9.14 -17.98 -31.83
C VAL A 12 -9.21 -16.47 -31.57
N PHE A 13 -10.44 -15.97 -31.42
CA PHE A 13 -10.69 -14.63 -30.91
C PHE A 13 -10.17 -14.62 -29.47
N HIS A 14 -8.94 -14.14 -29.29
CA HIS A 14 -8.43 -13.81 -27.96
C HIS A 14 -9.20 -12.56 -27.50
N GLU A 15 -10.32 -12.78 -26.83
CA GLU A 15 -11.07 -11.73 -26.17
C GLU A 15 -10.12 -11.12 -25.13
N SER A 16 -9.60 -9.94 -25.44
CA SER A 16 -8.69 -9.24 -24.55
C SER A 16 -9.44 -8.96 -23.25
N PRO A 17 -8.95 -9.41 -22.08
CA PRO A 17 -9.67 -9.23 -20.83
C PRO A 17 -9.97 -7.75 -20.63
N SER A 18 -11.19 -7.44 -20.20
CA SER A 18 -11.60 -6.05 -20.00
C SER A 18 -10.67 -5.35 -19.00
N LEU A 19 -10.40 -4.06 -19.21
CA LEU A 19 -9.55 -3.27 -18.30
C LEU A 19 -10.04 -3.35 -16.85
N LEU A 20 -11.35 -3.46 -16.65
CA LEU A 20 -11.97 -3.64 -15.33
C LEU A 20 -11.68 -5.03 -14.74
N HIS A 21 -11.64 -6.08 -15.56
CA HIS A 21 -11.24 -7.41 -15.12
C HIS A 21 -9.76 -7.45 -14.72
N LEU A 22 -8.87 -6.87 -15.52
CA LEU A 22 -7.44 -6.71 -15.20
C LEU A 22 -7.23 -5.89 -13.91
N TRP A 23 -7.99 -4.81 -13.75
CA TRP A 23 -7.98 -3.98 -12.55
C TRP A 23 -8.42 -4.77 -11.31
N TRP A 24 -9.51 -5.54 -11.39
CA TRP A 24 -9.99 -6.35 -10.28
C TRP A 24 -9.05 -7.52 -9.94
N MET A 25 -8.38 -8.08 -10.94
CA MET A 25 -7.36 -9.12 -10.73
C MET A 25 -6.10 -8.59 -10.04
N ASN A 26 -5.86 -7.27 -10.07
CA ASN A 26 -4.72 -6.65 -9.42
C ASN A 26 -4.72 -6.97 -7.91
N SER A 27 -3.66 -7.63 -7.44
CA SER A 27 -3.51 -8.02 -6.03
C SER A 27 -3.46 -6.80 -5.11
N ASN A 28 -2.89 -5.69 -5.56
CA ASN A 28 -2.76 -4.47 -4.78
C ASN A 28 -4.11 -3.79 -4.57
N VAL A 29 -4.97 -3.73 -5.60
CA VAL A 29 -6.35 -3.22 -5.49
C VAL A 29 -7.13 -4.03 -4.45
N ARG A 30 -7.11 -5.37 -4.60
CA ARG A 30 -7.83 -6.26 -3.70
C ARG A 30 -7.33 -6.16 -2.26
N TYR A 31 -6.02 -6.08 -2.09
CA TYR A 31 -5.42 -5.84 -0.79
C TYR A 31 -5.89 -4.51 -0.18
N ASP A 32 -5.92 -3.43 -0.96
CA ASP A 32 -6.35 -2.11 -0.50
C ASP A 32 -7.81 -2.09 -0.05
N ILE A 33 -8.68 -2.74 -0.82
CA ILE A 33 -10.11 -2.88 -0.49
C ILE A 33 -10.31 -3.70 0.79
N VAL A 34 -9.63 -4.84 0.92
CA VAL A 34 -9.78 -5.72 2.09
C VAL A 34 -9.26 -5.04 3.36
N MET A 35 -8.08 -4.41 3.28
CA MET A 35 -7.48 -3.75 4.43
C MET A 35 -8.29 -2.54 4.88
N ASN A 36 -8.78 -1.70 3.96
CA ASN A 36 -9.67 -0.59 4.30
C ASN A 36 -10.96 -1.10 4.97
N SER A 37 -11.57 -2.15 4.41
CA SER A 37 -12.78 -2.75 5.00
C SER A 37 -12.54 -3.24 6.42
N PHE A 38 -11.43 -3.95 6.66
CA PHE A 38 -11.07 -4.46 7.98
C PHE A 38 -10.85 -3.32 9.00
N ILE A 39 -10.12 -2.28 8.61
CA ILE A 39 -9.83 -1.12 9.47
C ILE A 39 -11.11 -0.35 9.82
N ILE A 40 -12.03 -0.16 8.85
CA ILE A 40 -13.32 0.49 9.09
C ILE A 40 -14.14 -0.31 10.11
N ILE A 41 -14.22 -1.63 9.94
CA ILE A 41 -14.96 -2.51 10.86
C ILE A 41 -14.41 -2.42 12.27
N LEU A 42 -13.07 -2.49 12.43
CA LEU A 42 -12.42 -2.38 13.74
C LEU A 42 -12.67 -1.04 14.42
N ASN A 43 -12.57 0.07 13.68
CA ASN A 43 -12.84 1.41 14.21
C ASN A 43 -14.29 1.56 14.65
N ILE A 44 -15.26 1.11 13.83
CA ILE A 44 -16.68 1.12 14.19
C ILE A 44 -16.92 0.28 15.45
N ALA A 45 -16.36 -0.93 15.52
CA ALA A 45 -16.52 -1.81 16.67
C ALA A 45 -15.97 -1.17 17.96
N ALA A 46 -14.80 -0.53 17.91
CA ALA A 46 -14.21 0.15 19.05
C ALA A 46 -15.04 1.35 19.50
N ILE A 47 -15.55 2.17 18.57
CA ILE A 47 -16.45 3.30 18.88
C ILE A 47 -17.74 2.80 19.53
N LEU A 48 -18.37 1.75 18.97
CA LEU A 48 -19.59 1.16 19.52
C LEU A 48 -19.35 0.61 20.93
N TYR A 49 -18.21 -0.05 21.16
CA TYR A 49 -17.83 -0.54 22.47
C TYR A 49 -17.67 0.61 23.48
N MET A 50 -16.95 1.67 23.12
CA MET A 50 -16.80 2.85 23.98
C MET A 50 -18.15 3.49 24.31
N LYS A 51 -19.02 3.63 23.32
CA LYS A 51 -20.38 4.17 23.50
C LYS A 51 -21.21 3.32 24.44
N PHE A 52 -21.19 2.00 24.27
CA PHE A 52 -21.96 1.06 25.10
C PHE A 52 -21.48 1.06 26.55
N ASN A 53 -20.16 1.13 26.75
CA ASN A 53 -19.54 1.16 28.08
C ASN A 53 -19.38 2.57 28.67
N LYS A 54 -19.92 3.61 28.02
CA LYS A 54 -19.87 5.01 28.44
C LYS A 54 -18.44 5.52 28.73
N ILE A 55 -17.48 5.06 27.95
CA ILE A 55 -16.07 5.50 28.04
C ILE A 55 -15.97 6.87 27.40
N ILE A 56 -15.56 7.88 28.17
CA ILE A 56 -15.39 9.26 27.71
C ILE A 56 -13.89 9.50 27.46
N PRO A 57 -13.47 9.69 26.20
CA PRO A 57 -12.08 10.05 25.91
C PRO A 57 -11.76 11.46 26.42
N SER A 58 -10.50 11.66 26.82
CA SER A 58 -9.99 13.00 27.17
C SER A 58 -10.00 13.94 25.95
N ASN A 59 -10.04 15.26 26.20
CA ASN A 59 -10.05 16.28 25.16
C ASN A 59 -8.86 16.17 24.18
N ASP A 60 -7.67 15.85 24.70
CA ASP A 60 -6.47 15.68 23.86
C ASP A 60 -6.62 14.51 22.90
N VAL A 61 -7.21 13.40 23.39
CA VAL A 61 -7.46 12.23 22.54
C VAL A 61 -8.55 12.52 21.51
N ILE A 62 -9.58 13.29 21.85
CA ILE A 62 -10.61 13.72 20.90
C ILE A 62 -10.01 14.59 19.79
N ALA A 63 -9.17 15.58 20.15
CA ALA A 63 -8.50 16.44 19.19
C ALA A 63 -7.58 15.63 18.25
N SER A 64 -6.79 14.71 18.81
CA SER A 64 -5.95 13.79 18.05
C SER A 64 -6.78 12.90 17.11
N LEU A 65 -7.87 12.29 17.60
CA LEU A 65 -8.77 11.47 16.80
C LEU A 65 -9.39 12.27 15.64
N ALA A 66 -9.82 13.50 15.88
CA ALA A 66 -10.36 14.37 14.84
C ALA A 66 -9.31 14.70 13.76
N PHE A 67 -8.09 15.02 14.18
CA PHE A 67 -6.97 15.27 13.28
C PHE A 67 -6.68 14.04 12.39
N PHE A 68 -6.47 12.86 12.99
CA PHE A 68 -6.20 11.66 12.22
C PHE A 68 -7.38 11.23 11.34
N SER A 69 -8.62 11.44 11.80
CA SER A 69 -9.83 11.13 11.01
C SER A 69 -9.94 11.99 9.75
N LEU A 70 -9.56 13.26 9.85
CA LEU A 70 -9.52 14.16 8.68
C LEU A 70 -8.51 13.65 7.64
N PHE A 71 -7.29 13.31 8.06
CA PHE A 71 -6.30 12.75 7.15
C PHE A 71 -6.73 11.41 6.58
N TYR A 72 -7.31 10.53 7.40
CA TYR A 72 -7.84 9.24 6.95
C TYR A 72 -8.84 9.41 5.82
N PHE A 73 -9.77 10.35 5.97
CA PHE A 73 -10.77 10.66 4.95
C PHE A 73 -10.13 11.20 3.67
N ILE A 74 -9.21 12.16 3.78
CA ILE A 74 -8.52 12.76 2.62
C ILE A 74 -7.74 11.70 1.84
N PHE A 75 -6.85 10.95 2.51
CA PHE A 75 -6.03 9.93 1.84
C PHE A 75 -6.87 8.77 1.33
N GLY A 76 -7.94 8.37 2.03
CA GLY A 76 -8.86 7.34 1.56
C GLY A 76 -9.57 7.75 0.28
N LEU A 77 -10.09 8.99 0.22
CA LEU A 77 -10.72 9.52 -0.98
C LEU A 77 -9.72 9.61 -2.14
N THR A 78 -8.52 10.14 -1.89
CA THR A 78 -7.46 10.22 -2.89
C THR A 78 -7.07 8.84 -3.41
N SER A 79 -6.91 7.83 -2.54
CA SER A 79 -6.63 6.44 -2.95
C SER A 79 -7.71 5.92 -3.88
N CYS A 80 -8.99 6.06 -3.49
CA CYS A 80 -10.12 5.63 -4.30
C CYS A 80 -10.14 6.28 -5.68
N LEU A 81 -9.95 7.60 -5.75
CA LEU A 81 -9.90 8.33 -7.03
C LEU A 81 -8.71 7.87 -7.90
N MET A 82 -7.55 7.64 -7.30
CA MET A 82 -6.38 7.14 -8.03
C MET A 82 -6.58 5.70 -8.52
N TRP A 83 -7.23 4.83 -7.74
CA TRP A 83 -7.58 3.49 -8.19
C TRP A 83 -8.56 3.49 -9.36
N ILE A 84 -9.54 4.40 -9.36
CA ILE A 84 -10.47 4.59 -10.48
C ILE A 84 -9.71 5.09 -11.71
N SER A 85 -8.81 6.07 -11.56
CA SER A 85 -7.94 6.54 -12.64
C SER A 85 -7.01 5.44 -13.16
N GLY A 86 -6.56 4.54 -12.27
CA GLY A 86 -5.76 3.36 -12.57
C GLY A 86 -6.40 2.37 -13.55
N ILE A 87 -7.72 2.41 -13.74
CA ILE A 87 -8.42 1.62 -14.77
C ILE A 87 -8.03 2.10 -16.17
N LYS A 88 -7.79 3.41 -16.34
CA LYS A 88 -7.44 4.04 -17.62
C LYS A 88 -5.93 4.17 -17.81
N ASP A 89 -5.21 4.46 -16.74
CA ASP A 89 -3.77 4.69 -16.77
C ASP A 89 -3.09 3.92 -15.63
N SER A 90 -2.39 2.84 -16.00
CA SER A 90 -1.70 1.97 -15.04
C SER A 90 -0.52 2.65 -14.34
N SER A 91 -0.02 3.79 -14.84
CA SER A 91 1.07 4.53 -14.19
C SER A 91 0.68 5.05 -12.80
N VAL A 92 -0.61 5.38 -12.62
CA VAL A 92 -1.17 5.92 -11.38
C VAL A 92 -1.39 4.84 -10.32
N CYS A 93 -1.41 3.55 -10.71
CA CYS A 93 -1.65 2.43 -9.78
C CYS A 93 -0.60 2.32 -8.67
N LYS A 94 0.65 2.72 -8.94
CA LYS A 94 1.71 2.73 -7.93
C LYS A 94 1.44 3.79 -6.85
N ASP A 95 1.05 4.99 -7.27
CA ASP A 95 0.74 6.08 -6.35
C ASP A 95 -0.55 5.80 -5.58
N ALA A 96 -1.56 5.23 -6.25
CA ALA A 96 -2.78 4.73 -5.62
C ALA A 96 -2.46 3.74 -4.49
N TYR A 97 -1.59 2.77 -4.77
CA TYR A 97 -1.15 1.82 -3.76
C TYR A 97 -0.44 2.49 -2.59
N ILE A 98 0.52 3.40 -2.85
CA ILE A 98 1.25 4.10 -1.79
C ILE A 98 0.29 4.92 -0.90
N ILE A 99 -0.61 5.67 -1.53
CA ILE A 99 -1.59 6.50 -0.81
C ILE A 99 -2.58 5.64 -0.02
N GLY A 100 -3.06 4.53 -0.57
CA GLY A 100 -3.88 3.55 0.13
C GLY A 100 -3.18 2.97 1.36
N ARG A 101 -1.88 2.66 1.26
CA ARG A 101 -1.08 2.23 2.42
C ARG A 101 -0.91 3.32 3.48
N ILE A 102 -0.72 4.58 3.10
CA ILE A 102 -0.71 5.70 4.06
C ILE A 102 -2.06 5.81 4.77
N CYS A 103 -3.16 5.75 4.01
CA CYS A 103 -4.52 5.74 4.55
C CYS A 103 -4.71 4.63 5.58
N HIS A 104 -4.31 3.40 5.27
CA HIS A 104 -4.40 2.28 6.21
C HIS A 104 -3.65 2.52 7.52
N ASN A 105 -2.43 3.06 7.44
CA ASN A 105 -1.64 3.35 8.64
C ASN A 105 -2.35 4.38 9.53
N ILE A 106 -2.91 5.43 8.93
CA ILE A 106 -3.68 6.43 9.67
C ILE A 106 -4.92 5.79 10.30
N GLY A 107 -5.67 4.97 9.57
CA GLY A 107 -6.83 4.26 10.09
C GLY A 107 -6.49 3.28 11.23
N PHE A 108 -5.31 2.66 11.18
CA PHE A 108 -4.79 1.84 12.28
C PHE A 108 -4.35 2.69 13.49
N VAL A 109 -3.78 3.87 13.28
CA VAL A 109 -3.47 4.82 14.37
C VAL A 109 -4.74 5.28 15.07
N ILE A 110 -5.82 5.56 14.33
CA ILE A 110 -7.15 5.85 14.91
C ILE A 110 -7.60 4.67 15.78
N PHE A 111 -7.49 3.44 15.26
CA PHE A 111 -7.86 2.24 16.00
C PHE A 111 -7.06 2.09 17.32
N LEU A 112 -5.75 2.35 17.29
CA LEU A 112 -4.93 2.33 18.50
C LEU A 112 -5.33 3.40 19.53
N HIS A 113 -5.72 4.61 19.08
CA HIS A 113 -6.25 5.64 19.98
C HIS A 113 -7.56 5.20 20.63
N LEU A 114 -8.47 4.59 19.86
CA LEU A 114 -9.73 4.05 20.39
C LEU A 114 -9.47 2.91 21.38
N LEU A 115 -8.54 2.00 21.07
CA LEU A 115 -8.11 0.95 21.99
C LEU A 115 -7.47 1.54 23.24
N TYR A 116 -6.70 2.62 23.14
CA TYR A 116 -6.07 3.27 24.29
C TYR A 116 -7.12 3.81 25.25
N CYS A 117 -8.20 4.40 24.73
CA CYS A 117 -9.35 4.81 25.54
C CYS A 117 -10.04 3.64 26.24
N ILE A 118 -10.11 2.48 25.58
CA ILE A 118 -10.71 1.27 26.16
C ILE A 118 -9.80 0.68 27.23
N SER A 119 -8.52 0.49 26.93
CA SER A 119 -7.51 -0.06 27.82
C SER A 119 -6.12 0.17 27.26
N THR A 120 -5.28 0.88 28.01
CA THR A 120 -3.87 1.11 27.67
C THR A 120 -3.10 -0.18 27.46
N ARG A 121 -3.39 -1.24 28.25
CA ARG A 121 -2.74 -2.55 28.10
C ARG A 121 -3.13 -3.22 26.80
N LEU A 122 -4.39 -3.11 26.39
CA LEU A 122 -4.87 -3.66 25.13
C LEU A 122 -4.26 -2.92 23.95
N ALA A 123 -4.20 -1.59 24.00
CA ALA A 123 -3.57 -0.78 22.97
C ALA A 123 -2.08 -1.09 22.82
N LEU A 124 -1.35 -1.25 23.93
CA LEU A 124 0.06 -1.64 23.92
C LEU A 124 0.25 -3.05 23.36
N PHE A 125 -0.57 -4.01 23.78
CA PHE A 125 -0.51 -5.38 23.26
C PHE A 125 -0.74 -5.41 21.75
N VAL A 126 -1.81 -4.77 21.28
CA VAL A 126 -2.13 -4.73 19.85
C VAL A 126 -1.08 -3.96 19.05
N GLY A 127 -0.64 -2.81 19.56
CA GLY A 127 0.40 -1.99 18.94
C GLY A 127 1.74 -2.73 18.84
N LEU A 128 2.14 -3.48 19.86
CA LEU A 128 3.40 -4.21 19.87
C LEU A 128 3.36 -5.48 19.02
N HIS A 129 2.29 -6.28 19.13
CA HIS A 129 2.21 -7.56 18.46
C HIS A 129 1.78 -7.47 16.99
N PHE A 130 0.94 -6.49 16.64
CA PHE A 130 0.43 -6.33 15.28
C PHE A 130 0.94 -5.06 14.63
N GLY A 131 1.02 -3.96 15.38
CA GLY A 131 1.51 -2.68 14.87
C GLY A 131 2.98 -2.73 14.49
N LEU A 132 3.86 -3.20 15.38
CA LEU A 132 5.31 -3.20 15.18
C LEU A 132 5.74 -4.09 13.98
N PRO A 133 5.27 -5.34 13.83
CA PRO A 133 5.62 -6.15 12.67
C PRO A 133 5.06 -5.59 11.36
N CYS A 134 3.83 -5.06 11.38
CA CYS A 134 3.25 -4.39 10.21
C CYS A 134 4.02 -3.14 9.82
N TRP A 135 4.50 -2.35 10.79
CA TRP A 135 5.32 -1.16 10.56
C TRP A 135 6.70 -1.51 10.01
N LEU A 136 7.35 -2.55 10.54
CA LEU A 136 8.63 -3.04 10.03
C LEU A 136 8.49 -3.56 8.59
N TRP A 137 7.43 -4.32 8.30
CA TRP A 137 7.12 -4.76 6.95
C TRP A 137 6.82 -3.58 6.02
N TYR A 138 6.06 -2.60 6.50
CA TYR A 138 5.73 -1.39 5.75
C TYR A 138 6.97 -0.55 5.43
N ALA A 139 7.85 -0.33 6.41
CA ALA A 139 9.13 0.35 6.20
C ALA A 139 9.97 -0.40 5.16
N ASN A 140 10.04 -1.73 5.24
CA ASN A 140 10.76 -2.53 4.24
C ASN A 140 10.13 -2.44 2.84
N ALA A 141 8.80 -2.52 2.74
CA ALA A 141 8.11 -2.43 1.45
C ALA A 141 8.21 -1.04 0.81
N MET A 142 8.23 0.02 1.63
CA MET A 142 8.26 1.40 1.15
C MET A 142 9.69 1.90 0.85
N PHE A 143 10.64 1.57 1.73
CA PHE A 143 12.03 2.03 1.61
C PHE A 143 12.95 1.03 0.93
N GLY A 144 12.64 -0.27 0.95
CA GLY A 144 13.49 -1.33 0.39
C GLY A 144 13.83 -1.11 -1.09
N PRO A 145 12.86 -0.85 -1.99
CA PRO A 145 13.16 -0.63 -3.41
C PRO A 145 14.02 0.62 -3.66
N THR A 146 13.81 1.67 -2.87
CA THR A 146 14.53 2.95 -2.97
C THR A 146 15.96 2.80 -2.43
N LEU A 147 16.12 2.15 -1.28
CA LEU A 147 17.40 1.84 -0.65
C LEU A 147 18.24 0.89 -1.52
N CYS A 148 17.63 -0.13 -2.15
CA CYS A 148 18.34 -1.00 -3.09
C CYS A 148 18.88 -0.23 -4.28
N LYS A 149 18.09 0.67 -4.89
CA LYS A 149 18.55 1.48 -6.03
C LYS A 149 19.67 2.44 -5.64
N GLU A 150 19.55 3.08 -4.49
CA GLU A 150 20.59 3.96 -3.93
C GLU A 150 21.88 3.16 -3.65
N MET A 151 21.77 1.97 -3.04
CA MET A 151 22.91 1.10 -2.77
C MET A 151 23.56 0.56 -4.06
N GLU A 152 22.78 0.24 -5.09
CA GLU A 152 23.30 -0.14 -6.40
C GLU A 152 24.04 1.01 -7.06
N ALA A 153 23.48 2.23 -7.04
CA ALA A 153 24.14 3.42 -7.55
C ALA A 153 25.44 3.72 -6.80
N LEU A 154 25.45 3.56 -5.47
CA LEU A 154 26.63 3.75 -4.64
C LEU A 154 27.71 2.69 -4.92
N ARG A 155 27.31 1.43 -5.12
CA ARG A 155 28.19 0.33 -5.50
C ARG A 155 28.83 0.57 -6.87
N ASP A 156 28.05 1.03 -7.84
CA ASP A 156 28.52 1.26 -9.20
C ASP A 156 29.43 2.49 -9.28
N TRP A 157 29.11 3.55 -8.51
CA TRP A 157 30.01 4.67 -8.29
C TRP A 157 31.33 4.23 -7.65
N TRP A 158 31.27 3.40 -6.61
CA TRP A 158 32.47 2.88 -5.95
C TRP A 158 33.35 2.07 -6.89
N LYS A 159 32.74 1.22 -7.73
CA LYS A 159 33.46 0.48 -8.79
C LYS A 159 34.13 1.42 -9.78
N PHE A 160 33.46 2.48 -10.21
CA PHE A 160 34.01 3.48 -11.12
C PHE A 160 35.24 4.19 -10.53
N VAL A 161 35.16 4.66 -9.28
CA VAL A 161 36.26 5.36 -8.62
C VAL A 161 37.43 4.43 -8.29
N SER A 162 37.15 3.15 -8.05
CA SER A 162 38.16 2.14 -7.71
C SER A 162 38.87 1.54 -8.92
N GLN A 163 38.49 1.90 -10.15
CA GLN A 163 39.19 1.41 -11.34
C GLN A 163 40.61 2.00 -11.40
N PRO A 164 41.64 1.17 -11.57
CA PRO A 164 43.00 1.66 -11.72
C PRO A 164 43.07 2.51 -12.99
N ARG A 165 43.38 3.80 -12.84
CA ARG A 165 43.66 4.67 -13.99
C ARG A 165 44.90 4.11 -14.68
N LEU A 166 44.71 3.55 -15.88
CA LEU A 166 45.80 3.25 -16.80
C LEU A 166 46.42 4.58 -17.23
N VAL A 167 47.38 5.05 -16.45
CA VAL A 167 48.27 6.14 -16.87
C VAL A 167 49.15 5.54 -17.95
N ALA A 168 48.78 5.75 -19.21
CA ALA A 168 49.65 5.48 -20.34
C ALA A 168 50.84 6.43 -20.24
N VAL A 169 51.91 5.97 -19.59
CA VAL A 169 53.20 6.64 -19.61
C VAL A 169 53.75 6.47 -21.03
N LYS A 170 53.55 7.48 -21.89
CA LYS A 170 54.30 7.59 -23.13
C LYS A 170 55.75 7.91 -22.75
N PHE A 171 56.63 6.93 -22.94
CA PHE A 171 58.06 7.18 -22.97
C PHE A 171 58.38 7.80 -24.34
N ASN A 172 58.86 9.06 -24.33
CA ASN A 172 59.50 9.71 -25.46
C ASN A 172 60.96 9.26 -25.56
#